data_AF-A0A9E5FW47-F1
#
_entry.id   AF-A0A9E5FW47-F1
#
_cell.length_a   1.000
_cell.length_b   1.000
_cell.length_c   1.000
_cell.angle_alpha   90.00
_cell.angle_beta   90.00
_cell.angle_gamma   90.00
#
_symmetry.space_group_name_H-M   'P 1'
#
loop_
_entity.id
_entity.type
_entity.pdbx_description
1 polymer ?
#
loop_
_entity_poly.entity_id
_entity_poly.type
_entity_poly.pdbx_seq_one_letter_code
_entity_poly.pdbx_strand_id
1 'polypeptide(L)'
;MELITSRHLFFNKIKIRRPSLAPREWSVLTICAFIMVLMPWAWGGVVLWATLLTLGLATSALVAAIGDFKTQIFATVLWAVGVGLGFWFVPANTPFGTDPWLNALAFPVAAIFGQLISAWLLHRDIRSRSALDSLGDLIRFPLFWVGLVLFLYFAIQDWNAWGKVVERDLFWKIIKQDHLSWLPNGLRAPLESEERDPGGMNAWRIILTFAGPWMMLCALRVGLR
;
A
#
# COMPACT_ATOMS: atom_id res chain seq x y z
N MET A 1 -47.80 39.38 17.50
CA MET A 1 -47.71 38.34 16.44
C MET A 1 -46.48 38.62 15.55
N GLU A 2 -45.30 38.83 16.15
CA GLU A 2 -44.06 39.20 15.42
C GLU A 2 -42.83 38.34 15.81
N LEU A 3 -42.96 37.48 16.82
CA LEU A 3 -41.83 36.70 17.36
C LEU A 3 -41.53 35.40 16.57
N ILE A 4 -42.44 34.97 15.68
CA ILE A 4 -42.29 33.70 14.95
C ILE A 4 -41.47 33.89 13.66
N THR A 5 -41.52 35.07 13.04
CA THR A 5 -40.83 35.38 11.78
C THR A 5 -39.32 35.54 11.94
N SER A 6 -38.85 35.85 13.16
CA SER A 6 -37.43 36.02 13.49
C SER A 6 -36.65 34.69 13.50
N ARG A 7 -37.26 33.58 13.96
CA ARG A 7 -36.57 32.29 14.07
C ARG A 7 -36.27 31.64 12.72
N HIS A 8 -37.13 31.82 11.72
CA HIS A 8 -36.89 31.28 10.38
C HIS A 8 -35.77 32.00 9.61
N LEU A 9 -35.55 33.29 9.89
CA LEU A 9 -34.46 34.06 9.29
C LEU A 9 -33.08 33.71 9.87
N PHE A 10 -33.02 33.23 11.12
CA PHE A 10 -31.76 32.85 11.77
C PHE A 10 -31.18 31.55 11.17
N PHE A 11 -32.02 30.56 10.85
CA PHE A 11 -31.57 29.30 10.25
C PHE A 11 -31.17 29.43 8.77
N ASN A 12 -31.78 30.36 8.02
CA ASN A 12 -31.44 30.57 6.59
C ASN A 12 -30.05 31.21 6.36
N LYS A 13 -29.38 31.70 7.41
CA LYS A 13 -28.02 32.27 7.32
C LYS A 13 -26.93 31.35 7.86
N ILE A 14 -27.27 30.16 8.34
CA ILE A 14 -26.27 29.13 8.61
C ILE A 14 -25.91 28.48 7.27
N LYS A 15 -25.08 29.17 6.47
CA LYS A 15 -24.26 28.47 5.48
C LYS A 15 -23.43 27.49 6.29
N ILE A 16 -23.85 26.23 6.34
CA ILE A 16 -23.02 25.12 6.80
C ILE A 16 -21.79 25.17 5.88
N ARG A 17 -20.72 25.84 6.35
CA ARG A 17 -19.42 25.79 5.73
C ARG A 17 -19.00 24.34 5.91
N ARG A 18 -19.35 23.49 4.95
CA ARG A 18 -18.74 22.17 4.86
C ARG A 18 -17.23 22.45 4.89
N PRO A 19 -16.45 21.83 5.80
CA PRO A 19 -15.00 21.96 5.72
C PRO A 19 -14.63 21.54 4.29
N SER A 20 -14.10 22.46 3.50
CA SER A 20 -13.69 22.14 2.15
C SER A 20 -12.42 21.33 2.29
N LEU A 21 -12.53 20.02 2.11
CA LEU A 21 -11.39 19.12 2.17
C LEU A 21 -10.28 19.65 1.27
N ALA A 22 -9.04 19.66 1.79
CA ALA A 22 -7.88 20.04 1.02
C ALA A 22 -7.65 19.04 -0.13
N PRO A 23 -6.99 19.43 -1.23
CA PRO A 23 -6.72 18.53 -2.34
C PRO A 23 -5.96 17.25 -1.93
N ARG A 24 -5.07 17.35 -0.93
CA ARG A 24 -4.38 16.20 -0.34
C ARG A 24 -5.34 15.23 0.36
N GLU A 25 -6.27 15.75 1.16
CA GLU A 25 -7.28 14.93 1.85
C GLU A 25 -8.13 14.19 0.83
N TRP A 26 -8.57 14.87 -0.23
CA TRP A 26 -9.30 14.25 -1.34
C TRP A 26 -8.51 13.14 -2.02
N SER A 27 -7.22 13.36 -2.29
CA SER A 27 -6.34 12.37 -2.90
C SER A 27 -6.24 11.12 -2.03
N VAL A 28 -5.90 11.28 -0.75
CA VAL A 28 -5.76 10.16 0.20
C VAL A 28 -7.08 9.41 0.35
N LEU A 29 -8.21 10.11 0.53
CA LEU A 29 -9.53 9.47 0.65
C LEU A 29 -9.91 8.70 -0.61
N THR A 30 -9.65 9.27 -1.79
CA THR A 30 -9.96 8.62 -3.07
C THR A 30 -9.16 7.34 -3.25
N ILE A 31 -7.86 7.37 -2.97
CA ILE A 31 -7.01 6.18 -3.09
C ILE A 31 -7.39 5.14 -2.05
N CYS A 32 -7.64 5.54 -0.80
CA CYS A 32 -8.11 4.62 0.24
C CYS A 32 -9.45 3.98 -0.11
N ALA A 33 -10.36 4.70 -0.76
CA ALA A 33 -11.61 4.11 -1.27
C ALA A 33 -11.34 3.03 -2.32
N PHE A 34 -10.41 3.24 -3.26
CA PHE A 34 -9.99 2.20 -4.19
C PHE A 34 -9.37 0.97 -3.49
N ILE A 35 -8.55 1.19 -2.46
CA ILE A 35 -8.00 0.10 -1.65
C ILE A 35 -9.13 -0.73 -1.02
N MET A 36 -10.12 -0.06 -0.42
CA MET A 36 -11.27 -0.73 0.22
C MET A 36 -12.10 -1.55 -0.78
N VAL A 37 -12.19 -1.11 -2.05
CA VAL A 37 -12.84 -1.88 -3.12
C VAL A 37 -12.03 -3.14 -3.44
N LEU A 38 -10.70 -3.07 -3.54
CA LEU A 38 -9.85 -4.22 -3.87
C LEU A 38 -9.62 -5.17 -2.69
N MET A 39 -9.86 -4.69 -1.48
CA MET A 39 -9.57 -5.36 -0.23
C MET A 39 -10.14 -6.80 -0.12
N PRO A 40 -11.37 -7.11 -0.55
CA PRO A 40 -11.92 -8.47 -0.46
C PRO A 40 -11.10 -9.52 -1.22
N TRP A 41 -10.39 -9.12 -2.29
CA TRP A 41 -9.57 -10.02 -3.10
C TRP A 41 -8.10 -10.04 -2.67
N ALA A 42 -7.64 -9.01 -1.96
CA ALA A 42 -6.26 -8.90 -1.48
C ALA A 42 -6.09 -9.41 -0.04
N TRP A 43 -7.11 -9.28 0.81
CA TRP A 43 -7.01 -9.61 2.23
C TRP A 43 -7.02 -11.13 2.41
N GLY A 44 -5.89 -11.66 2.89
CA GLY A 44 -5.63 -13.09 2.98
C GLY A 44 -4.35 -13.49 2.25
N GLY A 45 -3.84 -12.63 1.35
CA GLY A 45 -2.54 -12.80 0.72
C GLY A 45 -2.46 -14.04 -0.17
N VAL A 46 -3.60 -14.61 -0.59
CA VAL A 46 -3.67 -15.82 -1.44
C VAL A 46 -3.32 -15.46 -2.89
N VAL A 47 -3.98 -14.43 -3.43
CA VAL A 47 -3.74 -13.94 -4.78
C VAL A 47 -2.66 -12.85 -4.74
N LEU A 48 -1.47 -13.18 -5.26
CA LEU A 48 -0.30 -12.31 -5.14
C LEU A 48 -0.51 -10.96 -5.87
N TRP A 49 -0.97 -10.97 -7.13
CA TRP A 49 -1.19 -9.73 -7.87
C TRP A 49 -2.20 -8.79 -7.19
N ALA A 50 -3.25 -9.32 -6.55
CA ALA A 50 -4.22 -8.50 -5.83
C ALA A 50 -3.60 -7.84 -4.59
N THR A 51 -2.75 -8.58 -3.89
CA THR A 51 -1.94 -8.06 -2.77
C THR A 51 -0.97 -6.97 -3.24
N LEU A 52 -0.34 -7.17 -4.40
CA LEU A 52 0.57 -6.19 -5.01
C LEU A 52 -0.15 -4.92 -5.48
N LEU A 53 -1.36 -5.04 -6.05
CA LEU A 53 -2.20 -3.88 -6.40
C LEU A 53 -2.51 -3.02 -5.17
N THR A 54 -2.99 -3.65 -4.09
CA THR A 54 -3.31 -2.91 -2.86
C THR A 54 -2.08 -2.29 -2.22
N LEU A 55 -0.92 -2.97 -2.28
CA LEU A 55 0.35 -2.41 -1.84
C LEU A 55 0.77 -1.19 -2.68
N GLY A 56 0.63 -1.26 -4.00
CA GLY A 56 0.93 -0.15 -4.92
C GLY A 56 0.05 1.06 -4.63
N LEU A 57 -1.26 0.85 -4.48
CA LEU A 57 -2.19 1.91 -4.07
C LEU A 57 -1.85 2.47 -2.68
N ALA A 58 -1.57 1.63 -1.69
CA ALA A 58 -1.24 2.08 -0.34
C ALA A 58 0.07 2.89 -0.30
N THR A 59 1.05 2.48 -1.10
CA THR A 59 2.30 3.23 -1.31
C THR A 59 1.98 4.61 -1.89
N SER A 60 1.16 4.67 -2.94
CA SER A 60 0.76 5.94 -3.55
C SER A 60 -0.02 6.84 -2.59
N ALA A 61 -0.90 6.27 -1.75
CA ALA A 61 -1.63 7.01 -0.72
C ALA A 61 -0.68 7.60 0.33
N LEU A 62 0.33 6.85 0.77
CA LEU A 62 1.33 7.33 1.71
C LEU A 62 2.16 8.47 1.09
N VAL A 63 2.61 8.30 -0.16
CA VAL A 63 3.34 9.35 -0.91
C VAL A 63 2.45 10.58 -1.14
N ALA A 64 1.16 10.41 -1.38
CA ALA A 64 0.22 11.52 -1.49
C ALA A 64 0.03 12.25 -0.15
N ALA A 65 -0.02 11.51 0.96
CA ALA A 65 -0.18 12.07 2.30
C ALA A 65 1.03 12.91 2.74
N ILE A 66 2.24 12.58 2.29
CA ILE A 66 3.47 13.31 2.70
C ILE A 66 4.06 14.20 1.62
N GLY A 67 3.91 13.88 0.34
CA GLY A 67 4.59 14.56 -0.76
C GLY A 67 3.85 15.78 -1.30
N ASP A 68 4.58 16.65 -2.01
CA ASP A 68 4.01 17.74 -2.81
C ASP A 68 3.78 17.28 -4.27
N PHE A 69 3.32 18.20 -5.14
CA PHE A 69 3.12 17.91 -6.57
C PHE A 69 4.38 17.37 -7.25
N LYS A 70 5.55 17.96 -6.98
CA LYS A 70 6.83 17.52 -7.57
C LYS A 70 7.16 16.09 -7.16
N THR A 71 6.91 15.75 -5.90
CA THR A 71 7.05 14.38 -5.37
C THR A 71 6.12 13.42 -6.10
N GLN A 72 4.86 13.81 -6.37
CA GLN A 72 3.93 12.95 -7.13
C GLN A 72 4.43 12.66 -8.55
N ILE A 73 4.93 13.68 -9.25
CA ILE A 73 5.48 13.52 -10.60
C ILE A 73 6.72 12.63 -10.59
N PHE A 74 7.65 12.88 -9.66
CA PHE A 74 8.85 12.06 -9.50
C PHE A 74 8.50 10.58 -9.23
N ALA A 75 7.58 10.33 -8.29
CA ALA A 75 7.10 8.98 -7.99
C ALA A 75 6.42 8.34 -9.21
N THR A 76 5.62 9.09 -9.98
CA THR A 76 5.00 8.60 -11.22
C THR A 76 6.06 8.11 -12.22
N VAL A 77 7.13 8.88 -12.43
CA VAL A 77 8.24 8.50 -13.32
C VAL A 77 8.96 7.26 -12.77
N LEU A 78 9.22 7.20 -11.47
CA LEU A 78 9.86 6.06 -10.82
C LEU A 78 9.04 4.77 -11.04
N TRP A 79 7.72 4.84 -10.88
CA TRP A 79 6.84 3.69 -11.11
C TRP A 79 6.73 3.32 -12.59
N ALA A 80 6.82 4.28 -13.52
CA ALA A 80 6.89 4.00 -14.95
C ALA A 80 8.16 3.22 -15.32
N VAL A 81 9.30 3.54 -14.69
CA VAL A 81 10.51 2.72 -14.80
C VAL A 81 10.26 1.32 -14.22
N GLY A 82 9.56 1.21 -13.09
CA GLY A 82 9.13 -0.06 -12.51
C GLY A 82 8.29 -0.92 -13.45
N VAL A 83 7.36 -0.32 -14.20
CA VAL A 83 6.62 -1.00 -15.28
C VAL A 83 7.59 -1.54 -16.33
N GLY A 84 8.51 -0.70 -16.81
CA GLY A 84 9.53 -1.12 -17.79
C GLY A 84 10.39 -2.28 -17.31
N LEU A 85 10.78 -2.28 -16.03
CA LEU A 85 11.48 -3.41 -15.41
C LEU A 85 10.60 -4.66 -15.35
N GLY A 86 9.30 -4.53 -15.04
CA GLY A 86 8.35 -5.64 -15.11
C GLY A 86 8.33 -6.32 -16.48
N PHE A 87 8.29 -5.52 -17.57
CA PHE A 87 8.40 -6.05 -18.93
C PHE A 87 9.73 -6.77 -19.22
N TRP A 88 10.82 -6.35 -18.57
CA TRP A 88 12.13 -6.97 -18.72
C TRP A 88 12.25 -8.31 -17.99
N PHE A 89 11.61 -8.44 -16.82
CA PHE A 89 11.72 -9.64 -15.98
C PHE A 89 10.73 -10.74 -16.34
N VAL A 90 9.63 -10.42 -17.03
CA VAL A 90 8.71 -11.46 -17.51
C VAL A 90 9.32 -12.17 -18.73
N PRO A 91 9.44 -13.51 -18.72
CA PRO A 91 10.01 -14.25 -19.85
C PRO A 91 9.25 -13.97 -21.15
N ALA A 92 9.96 -13.73 -22.25
CA ALA A 92 9.39 -13.28 -23.52
C ALA A 92 8.33 -14.23 -24.12
N ASN A 93 8.39 -15.52 -23.79
CA ASN A 93 7.46 -16.53 -24.29
C ASN A 93 6.19 -16.66 -23.43
N THR A 94 6.04 -15.85 -22.37
CA THR A 94 4.90 -15.89 -21.46
C THR A 94 3.69 -15.19 -22.11
N PRO A 95 2.55 -15.88 -22.31
CA PRO A 95 1.36 -15.26 -22.87
C PRO A 95 0.89 -14.08 -22.02
N PHE A 96 0.56 -12.96 -22.66
CA PHE A 96 0.10 -11.76 -21.96
C PHE A 96 -1.22 -12.03 -21.19
N GLY A 97 -1.35 -11.45 -20.00
CA GLY A 97 -2.53 -11.61 -19.16
C GLY A 97 -2.53 -12.85 -18.25
N THR A 98 -1.41 -13.59 -18.21
CA THR A 98 -1.19 -14.68 -17.25
C THR A 98 -0.65 -14.16 -15.91
N ASP A 99 -0.67 -15.00 -14.88
CA ASP A 99 -0.23 -14.62 -13.52
C ASP A 99 1.18 -13.99 -13.44
N PRO A 100 2.21 -14.44 -14.18
CA PRO A 100 3.51 -13.78 -14.15
C PRO A 100 3.46 -12.32 -14.60
N TRP A 101 2.65 -12.01 -15.63
CA TRP A 101 2.44 -10.63 -16.06
C TRP A 101 1.71 -9.81 -15.01
N LEU A 102 0.66 -10.39 -14.39
CA LEU A 102 -0.10 -9.71 -13.34
C LEU A 102 0.78 -9.46 -12.10
N ASN A 103 1.58 -10.43 -11.68
CA ASN A 103 2.50 -10.29 -10.55
C ASN A 103 3.58 -9.24 -10.82
N ALA A 104 4.14 -9.19 -12.04
CA ALA A 104 5.18 -8.23 -12.38
C ALA A 104 4.66 -6.78 -12.50
N LEU A 105 3.44 -6.59 -12.99
CA LEU A 105 2.91 -5.26 -13.33
C LEU A 105 1.94 -4.69 -12.29
N ALA A 106 1.29 -5.51 -11.47
CA ALA A 106 0.26 -5.07 -10.53
C ALA A 106 0.73 -3.90 -9.64
N PHE A 107 1.83 -4.08 -8.92
CA PHE A 107 2.35 -3.06 -8.01
C PHE A 107 2.65 -1.72 -8.71
N PRO A 108 3.51 -1.66 -9.74
CA PRO A 108 3.87 -0.37 -10.35
C PRO A 108 2.69 0.28 -11.08
N VAL A 109 1.79 -0.50 -11.71
CA VAL A 109 0.59 0.04 -12.37
C VAL A 109 -0.36 0.67 -11.35
N ALA A 110 -0.63 -0.01 -10.23
CA ALA A 110 -1.44 0.55 -9.16
C ALA A 110 -0.82 1.81 -8.56
N ALA A 111 0.50 1.79 -8.34
CA ALA A 111 1.21 2.94 -7.79
C ALA A 111 1.12 4.16 -8.74
N ILE A 112 1.32 3.98 -10.06
CA ILE A 112 1.10 5.02 -11.07
C ILE A 112 -0.31 5.58 -10.99
N PHE A 113 -1.33 4.70 -10.97
CA PHE A 113 -2.72 5.12 -10.95
C PHE A 113 -3.03 6.05 -9.77
N GLY A 114 -2.63 5.67 -8.55
CA GLY A 114 -2.82 6.53 -7.38
C GLY A 114 -1.97 7.80 -7.42
N GLN A 115 -0.75 7.74 -7.98
CA GLN A 115 0.11 8.92 -8.14
C GLN A 115 -0.47 9.92 -9.14
N LEU A 116 -1.09 9.46 -10.22
CA LEU A 116 -1.75 10.31 -11.23
C LEU A 116 -2.96 11.04 -10.63
N ILE A 117 -3.79 10.35 -9.84
CA ILE A 117 -4.90 10.98 -9.09
C ILE A 117 -4.35 12.09 -8.19
N SER A 118 -3.28 11.79 -7.46
CA SER A 118 -2.65 12.72 -6.53
C SER A 118 -2.03 13.92 -7.25
N ALA A 119 -1.30 13.69 -8.34
CA ALA A 119 -0.71 14.74 -9.15
C ALA A 119 -1.78 15.66 -9.75
N TRP A 120 -2.89 15.10 -10.22
CA TRP A 120 -4.01 15.87 -10.76
C TRP A 120 -4.64 16.79 -9.71
N LEU A 121 -4.89 16.27 -8.50
CA LEU A 121 -5.45 17.06 -7.40
C LEU A 121 -4.47 18.10 -6.84
N LEU A 122 -3.17 17.77 -6.77
CA LEU A 122 -2.14 18.62 -6.17
C LEU A 122 -1.53 19.65 -7.13
N HIS A 123 -1.83 19.58 -8.44
CA HIS A 123 -1.21 20.44 -9.47
C HIS A 123 -1.33 21.95 -9.18
N ARG A 124 -2.40 22.38 -8.51
CA ARG A 124 -2.64 23.79 -8.14
C ARG A 124 -2.90 23.97 -6.65
N ASP A 125 -2.32 23.09 -5.85
CA ASP A 125 -2.58 23.09 -4.43
C ASP A 125 -1.81 24.20 -3.72
N ILE A 126 -2.56 25.03 -3.00
CA ILE A 126 -2.09 26.12 -2.14
C ILE A 126 -2.61 25.90 -0.70
N ARG A 127 -3.55 24.97 -0.51
CA ARG A 127 -4.28 24.79 0.75
C ARG A 127 -3.67 23.71 1.62
N SER A 128 -3.07 22.67 1.04
CA SER A 128 -2.51 21.60 1.86
C SER A 128 -1.25 22.07 2.58
N ARG A 129 -0.97 21.38 3.69
CA ARG A 129 0.21 21.60 4.51
C ARG A 129 1.49 21.26 3.74
N SER A 130 2.61 21.78 4.25
CA SER A 130 3.92 21.48 3.68
C SER A 130 4.24 19.99 3.79
N ALA A 131 5.03 19.49 2.83
CA ALA A 131 5.46 18.10 2.81
C ALA A 131 6.33 17.75 4.03
N LEU A 132 7.18 18.68 4.47
CA LEU A 132 8.06 18.51 5.62
C LEU A 132 7.28 18.38 6.94
N ASP A 133 6.21 19.18 7.11
CA ASP A 133 5.36 19.07 8.30
C ASP A 133 4.62 17.73 8.33
N SER A 134 4.13 17.30 7.17
CA SER A 134 3.44 16.01 7.01
C SER A 134 4.39 14.83 7.30
N LEU A 135 5.63 14.89 6.80
CA LEU A 135 6.66 13.90 7.10
C LEU A 135 7.02 13.89 8.59
N GLY A 136 7.15 15.06 9.21
CA GLY A 136 7.39 15.18 10.65
C GLY A 136 6.27 14.57 11.47
N ASP A 137 5.01 14.73 11.04
CA ASP A 137 3.85 14.08 11.68
C ASP A 137 3.87 12.55 11.53
N LEU A 138 4.29 12.04 10.37
CA LEU A 138 4.45 10.59 10.15
C LEU A 138 5.51 9.99 11.08
N ILE A 139 6.67 10.62 11.18
CA ILE A 139 7.78 10.15 12.02
C ILE A 139 7.39 10.19 13.52
N ARG A 140 6.53 11.11 13.94
CA ARG A 140 6.04 11.17 15.32
C ARG A 140 4.89 10.18 15.59
N PHE A 141 4.36 9.50 14.58
CA PHE A 141 3.26 8.57 14.74
C PHE A 141 3.76 7.22 15.27
N PRO A 142 3.34 6.76 16.47
CA PRO A 142 3.87 5.51 17.02
C PRO A 142 3.58 4.27 16.17
N LEU A 143 2.41 4.20 15.52
CA LEU A 143 2.06 3.03 14.68
C LEU A 143 2.88 2.94 13.39
N PHE A 144 3.48 4.05 12.93
CA PHE A 144 4.47 4.00 11.86
C PHE A 144 5.66 3.14 12.29
N TRP A 145 6.22 3.40 13.47
CA TRP A 145 7.36 2.65 14.00
C TRP A 145 7.02 1.21 14.37
N VAL A 146 5.83 0.96 14.94
CA VAL A 146 5.39 -0.41 15.25
C VAL A 146 5.37 -1.28 13.99
N GLY A 147 4.78 -0.78 12.90
CA GLY A 147 4.79 -1.52 11.63
C GLY A 147 6.20 -1.68 11.07
N LEU A 148 7.03 -0.64 11.11
CA LEU A 148 8.41 -0.72 10.62
C LEU A 148 9.24 -1.79 11.37
N VAL A 149 9.16 -1.82 12.70
CA VAL A 149 9.83 -2.83 13.53
C VAL A 149 9.29 -4.22 13.25
N LEU A 150 7.98 -4.36 13.09
CA LEU A 150 7.34 -5.64 12.75
C LEU A 150 7.80 -6.17 11.39
N PHE A 151 7.87 -5.33 10.37
CA PHE A 151 8.34 -5.75 9.04
C PHE A 151 9.84 -6.06 9.04
N LEU A 152 10.63 -5.31 9.80
CA LEU A 152 12.04 -5.65 10.01
C LEU A 152 12.20 -7.01 10.70
N TYR A 153 11.36 -7.30 11.70
CA TYR A 153 11.32 -8.59 12.36
C TYR A 153 11.03 -9.74 11.38
N PHE A 154 10.02 -9.58 10.51
CA PHE A 154 9.72 -10.58 9.47
C PHE A 154 10.84 -10.70 8.42
N ALA A 155 11.45 -9.60 7.99
CA ALA A 155 12.58 -9.65 7.06
C ALA A 155 13.77 -10.41 7.66
N ILE A 156 14.06 -10.20 8.94
CA ILE A 156 15.07 -10.97 9.68
C ILE A 156 14.69 -12.46 9.73
N GLN A 157 13.44 -12.80 9.99
CA GLN A 157 12.99 -14.21 9.99
C GLN A 157 13.20 -14.89 8.64
N ASP A 158 13.00 -14.20 7.52
CA ASP A 158 13.23 -14.77 6.18
C ASP A 158 14.73 -14.95 5.87
N TRP A 159 15.55 -13.97 6.25
CA TRP A 159 17.00 -14.05 6.07
C TRP A 159 17.66 -15.08 7.00
N ASN A 160 17.10 -15.26 8.20
CA ASN A 160 17.54 -16.22 9.21
C ASN A 160 16.60 -17.44 9.26
N ALA A 161 16.23 -17.98 8.11
CA ALA A 161 15.31 -19.12 8.04
C ALA A 161 15.95 -20.39 8.61
N TRP A 162 15.24 -21.08 9.52
CA TRP A 162 15.72 -22.35 10.11
C TRP A 162 15.47 -23.55 9.20
N GLY A 163 14.63 -23.39 8.19
CA GLY A 163 14.27 -24.44 7.26
C GLY A 163 13.76 -23.90 5.94
N LYS A 164 13.96 -24.70 4.89
CA LYS A 164 13.41 -24.46 3.56
C LYS A 164 12.37 -25.52 3.26
N VAL A 165 11.21 -25.07 2.84
CA VAL A 165 10.13 -25.92 2.36
C VAL A 165 10.45 -26.33 0.93
N VAL A 166 10.40 -27.63 0.66
CA VAL A 166 10.59 -28.21 -0.66
C VAL A 166 9.43 -29.18 -0.91
N GLU A 167 8.79 -29.04 -2.07
CA GLU A 167 7.78 -29.98 -2.53
C GLU A 167 8.43 -31.30 -2.95
N ARG A 168 7.90 -32.42 -2.46
CA ARG A 168 8.19 -33.76 -3.00
C ARG A 168 6.92 -34.60 -2.99
N ASP A 169 6.52 -35.07 -4.16
CA ASP A 169 5.56 -36.16 -4.33
C ASP A 169 4.29 -36.01 -3.46
N LEU A 170 3.59 -34.87 -3.61
CA LEU A 170 2.33 -34.49 -2.91
C LEU A 170 2.45 -34.07 -1.44
N PHE A 171 3.66 -34.10 -0.85
CA PHE A 171 3.88 -33.65 0.53
C PHE A 171 4.96 -32.56 0.63
N TRP A 172 4.73 -31.65 1.56
CA TRP A 172 5.68 -30.61 1.92
C TRP A 172 6.74 -31.18 2.87
N LYS A 173 8.01 -31.14 2.47
CA LYS A 173 9.13 -31.50 3.33
C LYS A 173 9.91 -30.25 3.74
N ILE A 174 10.21 -30.15 5.03
CA ILE A 174 11.09 -29.10 5.55
C ILE A 174 12.52 -29.65 5.63
N ILE A 175 13.43 -29.01 4.89
CA ILE A 175 14.86 -29.26 4.98
C ILE A 175 15.44 -28.24 5.96
N LYS A 176 16.02 -28.72 7.07
CA LYS A 176 16.66 -27.85 8.06
C LYS A 176 17.85 -27.12 7.47
N GLN A 177 18.05 -25.88 7.89
CA GLN A 177 19.18 -25.04 7.53
C GLN A 177 19.86 -24.49 8.79
N ASP A 178 21.15 -24.22 8.69
CA ASP A 178 21.88 -23.53 9.74
C ASP A 178 21.35 -22.11 9.87
N HIS A 179 21.04 -21.70 11.09
CA HIS A 179 20.51 -20.38 11.41
C HIS A 179 21.06 -19.91 12.75
N LEU A 180 20.98 -18.61 12.99
CA LEU A 180 21.36 -18.00 14.24
C LEU A 180 20.22 -18.17 15.24
N SER A 181 20.42 -18.99 16.27
CA SER A 181 19.38 -19.36 17.25
C SER A 181 18.91 -18.19 18.13
N TRP A 182 19.72 -17.14 18.28
CA TRP A 182 19.39 -15.96 19.08
C TRP A 182 18.63 -14.88 18.29
N LEU A 183 18.58 -14.99 16.96
CA LEU A 183 17.79 -14.11 16.10
C LEU A 183 16.39 -14.70 15.86
N PRO A 184 15.38 -13.86 15.59
CA PRO A 184 14.13 -14.32 15.02
C PRO A 184 14.40 -15.20 13.81
N ASN A 185 13.77 -16.37 13.75
CA ASN A 185 13.89 -17.30 12.63
C ASN A 185 12.51 -17.67 12.10
N GLY A 186 12.46 -17.97 10.81
CA GLY A 186 11.24 -18.31 10.09
C GLY A 186 11.44 -19.51 9.19
N LEU A 187 10.40 -19.81 8.41
CA LEU A 187 10.42 -20.88 7.43
C LEU A 187 10.45 -20.25 6.03
N ARG A 188 11.43 -20.64 5.21
CA ARG A 188 11.50 -20.18 3.83
C ARG A 188 10.61 -21.07 2.97
N ALA A 189 9.57 -20.48 2.40
CA ALA A 189 8.66 -21.13 1.47
C ALA A 189 8.52 -20.34 0.16
N PRO A 190 8.06 -20.94 -0.94
CA PRO A 190 7.83 -20.24 -2.20
C PRO A 190 6.92 -19.02 -2.03
N LEU A 191 7.29 -17.89 -2.67
CA LEU A 191 6.48 -16.68 -2.67
C LEU A 191 5.25 -16.82 -3.57
N GLU A 192 5.39 -17.45 -4.73
CA GLU A 192 4.28 -17.68 -5.65
C GLU A 192 3.51 -18.95 -5.28
N SER A 193 2.23 -18.96 -5.60
CA SER A 193 1.33 -20.10 -5.46
C SER A 193 0.85 -20.45 -6.86
N GLU A 194 1.13 -21.65 -7.32
CA GLU A 194 0.67 -22.17 -8.61
C GLU A 194 -0.53 -23.11 -8.39
N GLU A 195 -1.28 -23.46 -9.43
CA GLU A 195 -2.42 -24.40 -9.32
C GLU A 195 -2.05 -25.74 -8.65
N ARG A 196 -0.77 -26.14 -8.70
CA ARG A 196 -0.26 -27.37 -8.10
C ARG A 196 0.45 -27.17 -6.77
N ASP A 197 0.86 -25.95 -6.45
CA ASP A 197 1.55 -25.60 -5.22
C ASP A 197 0.80 -24.42 -4.57
N PRO A 198 0.04 -24.63 -3.49
CA PRO A 198 -0.72 -23.55 -2.84
C PRO A 198 0.18 -22.42 -2.29
N GLY A 199 1.50 -22.53 -2.40
CA GLY A 199 2.46 -21.56 -1.88
C GLY A 199 2.51 -21.63 -0.36
N GLY A 200 3.63 -21.21 0.21
CA GLY A 200 3.74 -21.12 1.67
C GLY A 200 3.49 -19.71 2.18
N MET A 201 2.86 -19.60 3.36
CA MET A 201 2.87 -18.35 4.12
C MET A 201 4.29 -18.10 4.65
N ASN A 202 5.12 -17.45 3.85
CA ASN A 202 6.47 -17.01 4.24
C ASN A 202 6.43 -15.58 4.79
N ALA A 203 7.54 -15.14 5.38
CA ALA A 203 7.65 -13.80 5.96
C ALA A 203 7.41 -12.68 4.93
N TRP A 204 7.82 -12.86 3.67
CA TRP A 204 7.52 -11.89 2.60
C TRP A 204 6.02 -11.76 2.33
N ARG A 205 5.27 -12.87 2.26
CA ARG A 205 3.80 -12.83 2.10
C ARG A 205 3.14 -12.13 3.28
N ILE A 206 3.62 -12.35 4.50
CA ILE A 206 3.12 -11.65 5.69
C ILE A 206 3.38 -10.14 5.55
N ILE A 207 4.59 -9.73 5.18
CA ILE A 207 4.91 -8.32 4.93
C ILE A 207 3.99 -7.73 3.86
N LEU A 208 3.84 -8.36 2.71
CA LEU A 208 2.99 -7.88 1.62
C LEU A 208 1.52 -7.74 2.05
N THR A 209 1.02 -8.69 2.84
CA THR A 209 -0.37 -8.70 3.33
C THR A 209 -0.64 -7.57 4.32
N PHE A 210 0.31 -7.27 5.22
CA PHE A 210 0.11 -6.27 6.27
C PHE A 210 0.65 -4.87 5.93
N ALA A 211 1.58 -4.75 4.98
CA ALA A 211 2.16 -3.47 4.59
C ALA A 211 1.12 -2.53 3.94
N GLY A 212 0.21 -3.06 3.12
CA GLY A 212 -0.89 -2.27 2.53
C GLY A 212 -1.77 -1.59 3.59
N PRO A 213 -2.43 -2.35 4.50
CA PRO A 213 -3.21 -1.79 5.59
C PRO A 213 -2.43 -0.83 6.49
N TRP A 214 -1.17 -1.15 6.81
CA TRP A 214 -0.31 -0.28 7.61
C TRP A 214 -0.01 1.06 6.92
N MET A 215 0.35 1.05 5.63
CA MET A 215 0.57 2.27 4.85
C MET A 215 -0.71 3.08 4.70
N MET A 216 -1.85 2.43 4.48
CA MET A 216 -3.15 3.08 4.42
C MET A 216 -3.48 3.80 5.73
N LEU A 217 -3.24 3.15 6.88
CA LEU A 217 -3.43 3.77 8.19
C LEU A 217 -2.51 4.98 8.39
N CYS A 218 -1.24 4.86 8.02
CA CYS A 218 -0.28 5.97 8.07
C CYS A 218 -0.72 7.14 7.17
N ALA A 219 -1.17 6.84 5.95
CA ALA A 219 -1.66 7.81 5.00
C ALA A 219 -2.89 8.55 5.52
N LEU A 220 -3.90 7.84 6.04
CA LEU A 220 -5.09 8.44 6.63
C LEU A 220 -4.76 9.30 7.86
N ARG A 221 -3.83 8.84 8.70
CA ARG A 221 -3.43 9.56 9.91
C ARG A 221 -2.84 10.94 9.63
N VAL A 222 -1.98 11.01 8.62
CA VAL A 222 -1.19 12.19 8.27
C VAL A 222 -1.94 13.06 7.25
N GLY A 223 -2.63 12.43 6.31
CA GLY A 223 -3.27 13.07 5.17
C GLY A 223 -4.64 13.71 5.46
N LEU A 224 -5.32 13.36 6.56
CA LEU A 224 -6.66 13.89 6.95
C LEU A 224 -6.57 14.97 8.04
N ARG A 225 -5.78 16.02 7.82
CA ARG A 225 -5.51 17.06 8.84
C ARG A 225 -5.51 18.47 8.27
#